data_AF-A0A660CJS1-F1
#
_entry.id   AF-A0A660CJS1-F1
#
_cell.length_a   1.000
_cell.length_b   1.000
_cell.length_c   1.000
_cell.angle_alpha   90.00
_cell.angle_beta   90.00
_cell.angle_gamma   90.00
#
_symmetry.space_group_name_H-M   'P 1'
#
loop_
_entity.id
_entity.type
_entity.pdbx_description
1 polymer ?
#
loop_
_entity_poly.entity_id
_entity_poly.type
_entity_poly.pdbx_seq_one_letter_code
_entity_poly.pdbx_strand_id
1 'polypeptide(L)'
;MGHRRPSPRPLSEPIRRPWLWVTFVLLILAMAPWYLPEGETAPLVFGLPYWFVISIGATLIFAAVTSWTCVRRWNLAEPEEEGQVATGSESGEETSWTT
;
A
#
# COMPACT_ATOMS: atom_id res chain seq x y z
N MET A 1 -20.50 -23.26 25.64
CA MET A 1 -19.92 -23.19 24.27
C MET A 1 -18.78 -22.18 24.30
N GLY A 2 -17.55 -22.60 24.03
CA GLY A 2 -16.37 -21.74 24.15
C GLY A 2 -16.37 -20.63 23.11
N HIS A 3 -16.38 -19.38 23.56
CA HIS A 3 -16.30 -18.19 22.72
C HIS A 3 -14.86 -18.08 22.18
N ARG A 4 -14.61 -18.55 20.95
CA ARG A 4 -13.32 -18.32 20.28
C ARG A 4 -13.26 -16.86 19.88
N ARG A 5 -12.51 -16.04 20.63
CA ARG A 5 -12.18 -14.69 20.17
C ARG A 5 -11.33 -14.83 18.90
N PRO A 6 -11.67 -14.13 17.80
CA PRO A 6 -10.82 -14.10 16.63
C PRO A 6 -9.44 -13.58 17.04
N SER A 7 -8.40 -14.34 16.70
CA SER A 7 -7.01 -13.94 16.96
C SER A 7 -6.72 -12.61 16.27
N PRO A 8 -6.12 -11.62 16.96
CA PRO A 8 -5.76 -10.34 16.36
C PRO A 8 -4.92 -10.57 15.12
N ARG A 9 -5.32 -9.98 13.98
CA ARG A 9 -4.49 -10.04 12.77
C ARG A 9 -3.16 -9.35 13.09
N PRO A 10 -2.02 -9.96 12.76
CA PRO A 10 -0.72 -9.35 13.05
C PRO A 10 -0.65 -7.98 12.37
N LEU A 11 -0.26 -6.96 13.15
CA LEU A 11 0.12 -5.64 12.66
C LEU A 11 1.17 -5.83 11.56
N SER A 12 0.80 -5.48 10.33
CA SER A 12 1.67 -5.64 9.16
C SER A 12 2.01 -4.26 8.64
N GLU A 13 3.17 -3.74 9.01
CA GLU A 13 3.70 -2.49 8.47
C GLU A 13 4.34 -2.74 7.10
N PRO A 14 3.83 -2.13 6.01
CA PRO A 14 4.36 -2.37 4.67
C PRO A 14 5.84 -1.96 4.51
N ILE A 15 6.33 -1.00 5.30
CA ILE A 15 7.73 -0.51 5.21
C ILE A 15 8.78 -1.58 5.56
N ARG A 16 8.41 -2.60 6.33
CA ARG A 16 9.30 -3.69 6.76
C ARG A 16 9.55 -4.74 5.69
N ARG A 17 8.95 -4.63 4.50
CA ARG A 17 9.11 -5.61 3.43
C ARG A 17 10.18 -5.16 2.43
N PRO A 18 11.34 -5.86 2.35
CA PRO A 18 12.46 -5.44 1.52
C PRO A 18 12.15 -5.42 0.02
N TRP A 19 11.17 -6.21 -0.44
CA TRP A 19 10.76 -6.23 -1.85
C TRP A 19 10.17 -4.90 -2.35
N LEU A 20 9.56 -4.10 -1.47
CA LEU A 20 9.06 -2.75 -1.84
C LEU A 20 10.22 -1.81 -2.16
N TRP A 21 11.27 -1.86 -1.34
CA TRP A 21 12.50 -1.09 -1.56
C TRP A 21 13.20 -1.50 -2.85
N VAL A 22 13.27 -2.81 -3.16
CA VAL A 22 13.82 -3.30 -4.44
C VAL A 22 13.04 -2.73 -5.61
N THR A 23 11.70 -2.75 -5.55
CA THR A 23 10.84 -2.17 -6.59
C THR A 23 11.11 -0.68 -6.77
N PHE A 24 11.20 0.09 -5.69
CA PHE A 24 11.50 1.53 -5.75
C PHE A 24 12.89 1.82 -6.33
N VAL A 25 13.92 1.09 -5.91
CA VAL A 25 15.27 1.24 -6.46
C VAL A 25 15.28 0.94 -7.95
N LEU A 26 14.59 -0.13 -8.38
CA LEU A 26 14.49 -0.50 -9.79
C LEU A 26 13.79 0.60 -10.61
N LEU A 27 12.71 1.17 -10.07
CA LEU A 27 11.96 2.27 -10.68
C LEU A 27 12.79 3.54 -10.84
N ILE A 28 13.58 3.90 -9.82
CA ILE A 28 14.50 5.04 -9.87
C ILE A 28 15.58 4.80 -10.92
N LEU A 29 16.17 3.61 -10.95
CA LEU A 29 17.15 3.23 -11.99
C LEU A 29 16.54 3.26 -13.39
N ALA A 30 15.28 2.86 -13.54
CA ALA A 30 14.59 2.88 -14.82
C ALA A 30 14.30 4.31 -15.32
N MET A 31 14.05 5.26 -14.41
CA MET A 31 13.77 6.67 -14.76
C MET A 31 15.01 7.43 -15.24
N ALA A 32 16.22 7.07 -14.79
CA ALA A 32 17.44 7.72 -15.24
C ALA A 32 17.90 7.10 -16.58
N PRO A 33 18.21 7.89 -17.62
CA PRO A 33 18.67 7.37 -18.91
C PRO A 33 20.18 7.01 -18.92
N TRP A 34 20.69 6.38 -17.86
CA TRP A 34 22.11 5.98 -17.72
C TRP A 34 22.51 4.79 -18.62
N TYR A 35 21.51 4.12 -19.19
CA TYR A 35 21.65 2.98 -20.09
C TYR A 35 21.87 3.38 -21.56
N LEU A 36 21.84 4.69 -21.87
CA LEU A 36 22.04 5.22 -23.22
C LEU A 36 23.42 5.88 -23.35
N PRO A 37 24.21 5.53 -24.39
CA PRO A 37 25.45 6.24 -24.68
C PRO A 37 25.17 7.69 -25.11
N GLU A 38 26.07 8.60 -24.76
CA GLU A 38 26.01 10.02 -25.13
C GLU A 38 25.97 10.17 -26.65
N GLY A 39 24.76 10.34 -27.22
CA GLY A 39 24.58 10.59 -28.65
C GLY A 39 23.44 9.81 -29.32
N GLU A 40 22.92 8.74 -28.72
CA GLU A 40 21.80 7.99 -29.29
C GLU A 40 20.45 8.43 -28.70
N THR A 41 19.86 9.47 -29.28
CA THR A 41 18.41 9.76 -29.16
C THR A 41 17.56 8.81 -30.03
N ALA A 42 18.14 7.68 -30.44
CA ALA A 42 17.83 6.98 -31.69
C ALA A 42 17.06 5.66 -31.54
N PRO A 43 16.16 5.55 -30.55
CA PRO A 43 14.84 5.17 -31.00
C PRO A 43 13.79 6.16 -30.49
N LEU A 44 13.33 7.00 -31.41
CA LEU A 44 12.09 7.75 -31.27
C LEU A 44 10.92 6.79 -31.47
N VAL A 45 10.22 6.45 -30.40
CA VAL A 45 8.92 5.76 -30.44
C VAL A 45 7.84 6.83 -30.58
N PHE A 46 7.15 6.89 -31.72
CA PHE A 46 6.14 7.93 -32.03
C PHE A 46 6.66 9.39 -31.96
N GLY A 47 7.95 9.63 -32.13
CA GLY A 47 8.52 10.98 -31.99
C GLY A 47 9.00 11.33 -30.58
N LEU A 48 8.80 10.44 -29.61
CA LEU A 48 9.29 10.56 -28.24
C LEU A 48 10.44 9.59 -28.00
N PRO A 49 11.47 9.96 -27.21
CA PRO A 49 12.52 9.03 -26.87
C PRO A 49 11.96 7.80 -26.14
N TYR A 50 12.42 6.58 -26.45
CA TYR A 50 11.87 5.37 -25.81
C TYR A 50 11.97 5.40 -24.28
N TRP A 51 13.00 6.06 -23.72
CA TRP A 51 13.18 6.25 -22.28
C TRP A 51 11.99 7.00 -21.65
N PHE A 52 11.31 7.87 -22.41
CA PHE A 52 10.12 8.57 -21.95
C PHE A 52 8.95 7.61 -21.68
N VAL A 53 8.75 6.64 -22.58
CA VAL A 53 7.72 5.60 -22.44
C VAL A 53 8.02 4.71 -21.23
N ILE A 54 9.30 4.37 -21.02
CA ILE A 54 9.74 3.61 -19.85
C ILE A 54 9.46 4.38 -18.57
N SER A 55 9.76 5.68 -18.53
CA SER A 55 9.48 6.54 -17.36
C SER A 55 7.98 6.64 -17.04
N ILE A 56 7.12 6.71 -18.07
CA ILE A 56 5.65 6.68 -17.87
C ILE A 56 5.23 5.32 -17.30
N GLY A 57 5.69 4.22 -17.90
CA GLY A 57 5.39 2.87 -17.42
C GLY A 57 5.87 2.64 -15.99
N ALA A 58 7.08 3.09 -15.66
CA ALA A 58 7.63 3.09 -14.32
C ALA A 58 6.74 3.86 -13.34
N THR A 59 6.31 5.06 -13.70
CA THR A 59 5.42 5.88 -12.84
C THR A 59 4.08 5.18 -12.59
N LEU A 60 3.49 4.56 -13.61
CA LEU A 60 2.25 3.79 -13.47
C LEU A 60 2.43 2.57 -12.56
N ILE A 61 3.53 1.83 -12.72
CA ILE A 61 3.87 0.69 -11.85
C ILE A 61 4.08 1.18 -10.42
N PHE A 62 4.81 2.27 -10.21
CA PHE A 62 5.03 2.90 -8.90
C PHE A 62 3.70 3.22 -8.22
N ALA A 63 2.80 3.91 -8.93
CA ALA A 63 1.49 4.27 -8.42
C ALA A 63 0.64 3.03 -8.10
N ALA A 64 0.60 2.05 -9.00
CA ALA A 64 -0.16 0.81 -8.80
C ALA A 64 0.35 0.00 -7.61
N VAL A 65 1.68 -0.15 -7.47
CA VAL A 65 2.31 -0.83 -6.32
C VAL A 65 1.97 -0.09 -5.03
N THR A 66 2.09 1.24 -5.02
CA THR A 66 1.77 2.06 -3.85
C THR A 66 0.30 1.90 -3.46
N SER A 67 -0.65 2.11 -4.38
CA SER A 67 -2.08 1.91 -4.14
C SER A 67 -2.40 0.48 -3.69
N TRP A 68 -1.82 -0.54 -4.32
CA TRP A 68 -2.03 -1.94 -3.94
C TRP A 68 -1.51 -2.24 -2.53
N THR A 69 -0.36 -1.69 -2.16
CA THR A 69 0.19 -1.84 -0.80
C THR A 69 -0.67 -1.14 0.24
N CYS A 70 -1.16 0.06 -0.04
CA CYS A 70 -2.08 0.77 0.85
C CYS A 70 -3.37 -0.04 1.04
N VAL A 71 -4.00 -0.54 -0.03
CA VAL A 71 -5.29 -1.24 0.10
C VAL A 71 -5.16 -2.64 0.73
N ARG A 72 -4.14 -3.43 0.36
CA ARG A 72 -4.06 -4.84 0.79
C ARG A 72 -3.15 -5.10 1.97
N ARG A 73 -2.20 -4.21 2.26
CA ARG A 73 -1.14 -4.45 3.25
C ARG A 73 -1.15 -3.45 4.39
N TRP A 74 -1.81 -2.30 4.23
CA TRP A 74 -2.06 -1.36 5.31
C TRP A 74 -3.21 -1.88 6.19
N ASN A 75 -2.90 -2.84 7.06
CA ASN A 75 -3.76 -3.19 8.18
C ASN A 75 -3.30 -2.33 9.36
N LEU A 76 -3.54 -1.02 9.28
CA LEU A 76 -3.56 -0.19 10.48
C LEU A 76 -4.77 -0.69 11.25
N ALA A 77 -4.48 -1.55 12.21
CA ALA A 77 -5.45 -1.99 13.16
C ALA A 77 -6.15 -0.74 13.72
N GLU A 78 -7.43 -0.58 13.39
CA GLU A 78 -8.38 0.17 14.21
C GLU A 78 -9.35 -0.84 14.83
N PRO A 79 -8.90 -1.91 15.54
CA PRO A 79 -9.79 -2.92 16.09
C PRO A 79 -10.39 -2.44 17.42
N GLU A 80 -9.95 -1.30 17.93
CA GLU A 80 -10.34 -0.78 19.23
C GLU A 80 -11.53 0.17 19.16
N GLU A 81 -11.76 0.89 18.05
CA GLU A 81 -12.92 1.78 17.92
C GLU A 81 -14.20 1.05 17.50
N GLU A 82 -14.15 0.09 16.56
CA GLU A 82 -15.35 -0.69 16.18
C GLU A 82 -15.83 -1.64 17.29
N GLY A 83 -14.93 -2.13 18.16
CA GLY A 83 -15.28 -2.99 19.30
C GLY A 83 -15.89 -2.24 20.49
N GLN A 84 -15.50 -0.98 20.69
CA GLN A 84 -16.02 -0.12 21.77
C GLN A 84 -17.40 0.46 21.45
N VAL A 85 -17.72 0.75 20.18
CA VAL A 85 -19.06 1.24 19.79
C VAL A 85 -20.13 0.16 20.03
N ALA A 86 -19.80 -1.12 19.79
CA ALA A 86 -20.71 -2.23 20.07
C ALA A 86 -20.88 -2.50 21.58
N THR A 87 -19.81 -2.42 22.37
CA THR A 87 -19.88 -2.71 23.82
C THR A 87 -20.37 -1.55 24.68
N GLY A 88 -20.26 -0.30 24.21
CA GLY A 88 -20.78 0.87 24.93
C GLY A 88 -22.28 1.11 24.77
N SER A 89 -22.90 0.59 23.70
CA SER A 89 -24.34 0.77 23.47
C SER A 89 -25.20 -0.27 24.20
N GLU A 90 -24.67 -1.46 24.48
CA GLU A 90 -25.42 -2.52 25.20
C GLU A 90 -25.32 -2.38 26.73
N SER A 91 -24.26 -1.78 27.29
CA SER A 91 -24.12 -1.67 28.75
C SER A 91 -24.80 -0.45 29.38
N GLY A 92 -25.22 0.54 28.59
CA GLY A 92 -25.84 1.77 29.08
C GLY A 92 -27.36 1.73 29.19
N GLU A 93 -28.02 0.82 28.48
CA GLU A 93 -29.49 0.79 28.40
C GLU A 93 -30.12 -0.25 29.36
N GLU A 94 -29.40 -1.31 29.72
CA GLU A 94 -29.92 -2.38 30.60
C GLU A 94 -29.92 -2.00 32.10
N THR A 95 -29.14 -1.00 32.52
CA THR A 95 -29.09 -0.57 33.93
C THR A 95 -30.02 0.59 34.26
N SER A 96 -30.69 1.21 33.27
CA SER A 96 -31.50 2.43 33.51
C SER A 96 -32.95 2.16 33.90
N TRP A 97 -33.47 0.93 33.72
CA TRP A 97 -34.88 0.60 33.97
C TRP A 97 -35.12 -0.30 35.20
N THR A 98 -34.09 -0.55 36.01
CA THR A 98 -34.15 -1.45 37.18
C THR A 98 -33.95 -0.74 38.53
N THR A 99 -34.16 0.58 38.61
CA THR A 99 -34.24 1.32 39.89
C THR A 99 -35.47 2.20 39.94
#